data_AF-A0A0Q4DLH6-F1
#
_entry.id   AF-A0A0Q4DLH6-F1
#
_cell.length_a   1.000
_cell.length_b   1.000
_cell.length_c   1.000
_cell.angle_alpha   90.00
_cell.angle_beta   90.00
_cell.angle_gamma   90.00
#
_symmetry.space_group_name_H-M   'P 1'
#
loop_
_entity.id
_entity.type
_entity.pdbx_description
1 polymer ?
#
loop_
_entity_poly.entity_id
_entity_poly.type
_entity_poly.pdbx_seq_one_letter_code
_entity_poly.pdbx_strand_id
1 'polypeptide(L)'
;MVGLTSCGPSRADLIPHDAPSGGQTLSEARSAIARIPGLTVDFQGGERPNIKGNTGYDIAVTVDPGYRIVDGPALVTFLTESAWSVRNGYLPNAQISLTVTDDPANGFDVAKAAAAAEWIEPRDPVPESEGFTVANVDTVEGSPARVRLGDWPGEVPAVPTGVTAAR
;
A
#
# COMPACT_ATOMS: atom_id res chain seq x y z
N MET A 1 -35.10 31.44 21.87
CA MET A 1 -34.83 30.36 20.89
C MET A 1 -33.33 30.22 20.77
N VAL A 2 -32.76 29.22 21.45
CA VAL A 2 -31.35 28.87 21.30
C VAL A 2 -31.26 28.04 20.03
N GLY A 3 -30.70 28.62 18.96
CA GLY A 3 -30.44 27.91 17.72
C GLY A 3 -29.39 26.85 17.95
N LEU A 4 -29.78 25.58 17.93
CA LEU A 4 -28.88 24.44 17.91
C LEU A 4 -28.01 24.57 16.66
N THR A 5 -26.72 24.81 16.86
CA THR A 5 -25.70 24.77 15.82
C THR A 5 -25.69 23.35 15.26
N SER A 6 -26.18 23.18 14.04
CA SER A 6 -26.05 21.94 13.29
C SER A 6 -24.56 21.66 13.08
N CYS A 7 -24.02 20.66 13.77
CA CYS A 7 -22.76 20.04 13.37
C CYS A 7 -23.04 19.32 12.05
N GLY A 8 -22.70 19.95 10.92
CA GLY A 8 -22.69 19.27 9.63
C GLY A 8 -21.77 18.03 9.66
N PRO A 9 -21.98 17.06 8.76
CA PRO A 9 -21.13 15.88 8.69
C PRO A 9 -19.67 16.31 8.56
N SER A 10 -18.80 15.73 9.38
CA SER A 10 -17.36 15.93 9.28
C SER A 10 -16.88 15.39 7.93
N ARG A 11 -15.78 15.91 7.38
CA ARG A 11 -15.18 15.35 6.14
C ARG A 11 -14.93 13.84 6.25
N ALA A 12 -14.72 13.33 7.46
CA ALA A 12 -14.56 11.92 7.72
C ALA A 12 -15.82 11.10 7.40
N ASP A 13 -17.01 11.67 7.62
CA ASP A 13 -18.30 10.98 7.43
C ASP A 13 -18.66 10.82 5.95
N LEU A 14 -17.91 11.46 5.04
CA LEU A 14 -18.10 11.39 3.59
C LEU A 14 -17.19 10.38 2.91
N ILE A 15 -16.16 9.87 3.62
CA ILE A 15 -15.22 8.91 3.06
C ILE A 15 -15.75 7.51 3.33
N PRO A 16 -15.93 6.65 2.30
CA PRO A 16 -16.36 5.28 2.50
C PRO A 16 -15.45 4.54 3.50
N HIS A 17 -16.04 3.77 4.39
CA HIS A 17 -15.32 2.96 5.36
C HIS A 17 -16.13 1.71 5.69
N ASP A 18 -15.44 0.67 6.16
CA ASP A 18 -16.04 -0.58 6.64
C ASP A 18 -17.05 -1.18 5.65
N ALA A 19 -16.57 -1.45 4.43
CA ALA A 19 -17.41 -1.98 3.38
C ALA A 19 -18.08 -3.30 3.79
N PRO A 20 -19.38 -3.48 3.50
CA PRO A 20 -20.16 -4.61 4.02
C PRO A 20 -19.77 -5.97 3.40
N SER A 21 -19.13 -5.97 2.24
CA SER A 21 -18.74 -7.17 1.48
C SER A 21 -17.62 -6.89 0.50
N GLY A 22 -17.04 -7.94 -0.09
CA GLY A 22 -15.90 -7.83 -1.00
C GLY A 22 -14.57 -7.70 -0.25
N GLY A 23 -13.46 -7.75 -0.98
CA GLY A 23 -12.12 -7.57 -0.42
C GLY A 23 -11.74 -8.51 0.73
N GLN A 24 -10.78 -8.06 1.53
CA GLN A 24 -10.21 -8.77 2.68
C GLN A 24 -10.17 -7.86 3.92
N THR A 25 -9.98 -8.42 5.11
CA THR A 25 -9.62 -7.64 6.28
C THR A 25 -8.14 -7.29 6.26
N LEU A 26 -7.73 -6.25 7.00
CA LEU A 26 -6.31 -5.95 7.21
C LEU A 26 -5.55 -7.15 7.82
N SER A 27 -6.21 -7.94 8.68
CA SER A 27 -5.60 -9.15 9.27
C SER A 27 -5.41 -10.28 8.24
N GLU A 28 -6.34 -10.45 7.31
CA GLU A 28 -6.24 -11.39 6.19
C GLU A 28 -5.12 -10.96 5.24
N ALA A 29 -5.02 -9.67 4.94
CA ALA A 29 -3.97 -9.11 4.09
C ALA A 29 -2.57 -9.28 4.71
N ARG A 30 -2.41 -8.98 6.00
CA ARG A 30 -1.19 -9.26 6.77
C ARG A 30 -0.82 -10.74 6.73
N SER A 31 -1.80 -11.62 6.93
CA SER A 31 -1.59 -13.07 6.88
C SER A 31 -1.21 -13.55 5.48
N ALA A 32 -1.69 -12.89 4.42
CA ALA A 32 -1.34 -13.19 3.05
C ALA A 32 0.11 -12.80 2.73
N ILE A 33 0.52 -11.59 3.13
CA ILE A 33 1.87 -11.09 2.93
C ILE A 33 2.90 -11.91 3.71
N ALA A 34 2.57 -12.31 4.95
CA ALA A 34 3.44 -13.15 5.78
C ALA A 34 3.74 -14.54 5.19
N ARG A 35 3.04 -14.96 4.13
CA ARG A 35 3.36 -16.20 3.39
C ARG A 35 4.50 -16.03 2.39
N ILE A 36 4.93 -14.80 2.08
CA ILE A 36 6.04 -14.55 1.18
C ILE A 36 7.36 -14.83 1.94
N PRO A 37 8.17 -15.81 1.50
CA PRO A 37 9.39 -16.17 2.21
C PRO A 37 10.41 -15.03 2.26
N GLY A 38 11.08 -14.87 3.39
CA GLY A 38 12.20 -13.94 3.54
C GLY A 38 11.81 -12.47 3.65
N LEU A 39 10.54 -12.18 3.94
CA LEU A 39 10.05 -10.82 4.18
C LEU A 39 9.39 -10.73 5.56
N THR A 40 9.75 -9.71 6.31
CA THR A 40 8.99 -9.22 7.46
C THR A 40 8.24 -7.97 7.05
N VAL A 41 6.92 -7.89 7.29
CA VAL A 41 6.11 -6.74 6.84
C VAL A 41 5.31 -6.14 7.98
N ASP A 42 5.46 -4.83 8.15
CA ASP A 42 4.54 -4.00 8.92
C ASP A 42 3.56 -3.33 7.96
N PHE A 43 2.26 -3.55 8.19
CA PHE A 43 1.21 -3.10 7.28
C PHE A 43 0.13 -2.41 8.10
N GLN A 44 0.05 -1.09 7.96
CA GLN A 44 -0.81 -0.21 8.74
C GLN A 44 -1.63 0.70 7.82
N GLY A 45 -2.74 1.21 8.33
CA GLY A 45 -3.63 2.10 7.58
C GLY A 45 -5.10 1.78 7.78
N GLY A 46 -5.95 2.41 6.96
CA GLY A 46 -7.41 2.32 7.10
C GLY A 46 -7.95 3.07 8.32
N GLU A 47 -7.11 3.89 8.96
CA GLU A 47 -7.49 4.73 10.11
C GLU A 47 -8.38 5.90 9.69
N ARG A 48 -8.95 6.57 10.70
CA ARG A 48 -9.76 7.77 10.48
C ARG A 48 -8.94 8.84 9.73
N PRO A 49 -9.54 9.56 8.77
CA PRO A 49 -8.86 10.61 8.03
C PRO A 49 -8.22 11.65 8.92
N ASN A 50 -7.06 12.15 8.49
CA ASN A 50 -6.36 13.24 9.17
C ASN A 50 -7.10 14.58 9.03
N ILE A 51 -6.52 15.66 9.59
CA ILE A 51 -7.13 17.02 9.55
C ILE A 51 -7.42 17.54 8.14
N LYS A 52 -6.73 17.01 7.11
CA LYS A 52 -6.96 17.37 5.70
C LYS A 52 -8.06 16.53 5.05
N GLY A 53 -8.49 15.45 5.68
CA GLY A 53 -9.42 14.46 5.11
C GLY A 53 -8.69 13.32 4.40
N ASN A 54 -7.38 13.17 4.58
CA ASN A 54 -6.61 12.15 3.86
C ASN A 54 -6.57 10.84 4.64
N THR A 55 -6.68 9.75 3.91
CA THR A 55 -6.55 8.35 4.35
C THR A 55 -5.56 7.63 3.45
N GLY A 56 -4.96 6.57 3.96
CA GLY A 56 -3.95 5.81 3.24
C GLY A 56 -3.54 4.55 3.98
N TYR A 57 -2.53 3.89 3.40
CA TYR A 57 -1.84 2.76 4.01
C TYR A 57 -0.33 2.94 3.91
N ASP A 58 0.37 2.47 4.93
CA ASP A 58 1.82 2.40 4.98
C ASP A 58 2.21 0.93 5.11
N ILE A 59 3.03 0.45 4.17
CA ILE A 59 3.54 -0.92 4.11
C ILE A 59 5.06 -0.85 4.16
N ALA A 60 5.64 -1.23 5.30
CA ALA A 60 7.07 -1.34 5.48
C ALA A 60 7.50 -2.81 5.37
N VAL A 61 8.29 -3.12 4.34
CA VAL A 61 8.86 -4.43 4.08
C VAL A 61 10.32 -4.42 4.51
N THR A 62 10.72 -5.40 5.30
CA THR A 62 12.11 -5.69 5.62
C THR A 62 12.48 -7.02 5.00
N VAL A 63 13.54 -7.05 4.18
CA VAL A 63 14.06 -8.28 3.60
C VAL A 63 14.93 -8.99 4.64
N ASP A 64 14.61 -10.25 4.94
CA ASP A 64 15.34 -11.02 5.93
C ASP A 64 16.79 -11.30 5.48
N PRO A 65 17.74 -11.42 6.41
CA PRO A 65 19.11 -11.81 6.09
C PRO A 65 19.15 -13.12 5.28
N GLY A 66 19.98 -13.15 4.23
CA GLY A 66 20.07 -14.32 3.34
C GLY A 66 18.94 -14.43 2.31
N TYR A 67 18.04 -13.45 2.20
CA TYR A 67 17.09 -13.33 1.09
C TYR A 67 17.35 -12.10 0.23
N ARG A 68 16.75 -12.08 -0.95
CA ARG A 68 16.66 -10.94 -1.86
C ARG A 68 15.33 -10.94 -2.60
N ILE A 69 14.88 -9.76 -3.01
CA ILE A 69 13.73 -9.61 -3.91
C ILE A 69 14.21 -9.85 -5.35
N VAL A 70 13.52 -10.72 -6.10
CA VAL A 70 13.86 -11.06 -7.48
C VAL A 70 12.79 -10.65 -8.49
N ASP A 71 11.54 -10.46 -8.04
CA ASP A 71 10.45 -9.89 -8.85
C ASP A 71 9.77 -8.75 -8.08
N GLY A 72 10.39 -7.57 -8.17
CA GLY A 72 9.89 -6.34 -7.57
C GLY A 72 8.53 -5.90 -8.11
N PRO A 73 8.31 -5.85 -9.44
CA PRO A 73 7.03 -5.45 -10.01
C PRO A 73 5.84 -6.29 -9.52
N ALA A 74 6.00 -7.62 -9.45
CA ALA A 74 4.96 -8.49 -8.92
C ALA A 74 4.72 -8.26 -7.42
N LEU A 75 5.78 -8.07 -6.62
CA LEU A 75 5.66 -7.74 -5.20
C LEU A 75 4.91 -6.41 -4.99
N VAL A 76 5.30 -5.34 -5.69
CA VAL A 76 4.66 -4.03 -5.57
C VAL A 76 3.19 -4.08 -5.95
N THR A 77 2.85 -4.78 -7.04
CA THR A 77 1.47 -4.98 -7.48
C THR A 77 0.64 -5.67 -6.40
N PHE A 78 1.15 -6.78 -5.88
CA PHE A 78 0.49 -7.53 -4.81
C PHE A 78 0.27 -6.67 -3.55
N LEU A 79 1.26 -5.89 -3.10
CA LEU A 79 1.13 -5.04 -1.92
C LEU A 79 0.12 -3.91 -2.12
N THR A 80 0.15 -3.26 -3.28
CA THR A 80 -0.77 -2.17 -3.64
C THR A 80 -2.21 -2.66 -3.70
N GLU A 81 -2.47 -3.76 -4.42
CA GLU A 81 -3.79 -4.37 -4.53
C GLU A 81 -4.27 -4.96 -3.18
N SER A 82 -3.34 -5.44 -2.35
CA SER A 82 -3.67 -5.91 -1.00
C SER A 82 -4.18 -4.76 -0.12
N ALA A 83 -3.56 -3.58 -0.16
CA ALA A 83 -4.07 -2.39 0.53
C ALA A 83 -5.40 -1.89 -0.03
N TRP A 84 -5.54 -1.89 -1.35
CA TRP A 84 -6.79 -1.48 -1.99
C TRP A 84 -7.97 -2.43 -1.71
N SER A 85 -7.70 -3.70 -1.45
CA SER A 85 -8.73 -4.70 -1.12
C SER A 85 -9.08 -4.74 0.37
N VAL A 86 -8.43 -3.97 1.25
CA VAL A 86 -8.80 -3.92 2.67
C VAL A 86 -10.16 -3.26 2.83
N ARG A 87 -11.15 -4.02 3.33
CA ARG A 87 -12.54 -3.59 3.50
C ARG A 87 -12.85 -2.95 4.85
N ASN A 88 -12.12 -3.32 5.90
CA ASN A 88 -12.34 -2.83 7.26
C ASN A 88 -11.40 -1.67 7.56
N GLY A 89 -11.96 -0.48 7.79
CA GLY A 89 -11.25 0.79 7.77
C GLY A 89 -11.68 1.69 6.61
N TYR A 90 -11.07 2.86 6.52
CA TYR A 90 -11.38 3.87 5.51
C TYR A 90 -10.76 3.56 4.15
N LEU A 91 -11.50 3.87 3.08
CA LEU A 91 -11.01 3.88 1.70
C LEU A 91 -9.79 4.78 1.62
N PRO A 92 -8.64 4.32 1.08
CA PRO A 92 -7.44 5.14 0.94
C PRO A 92 -7.63 6.15 -0.21
N ASN A 93 -7.61 7.45 0.11
CA ASN A 93 -7.91 8.52 -0.85
C ASN A 93 -6.72 9.46 -1.14
N ALA A 94 -5.55 9.20 -0.55
CA ALA A 94 -4.36 10.00 -0.76
C ALA A 94 -3.21 9.16 -1.31
N GLN A 95 -2.80 8.10 -0.60
CA GLN A 95 -1.70 7.25 -1.06
C GLN A 95 -1.66 5.89 -0.39
N ILE A 96 -1.00 4.94 -1.06
CA ILE A 96 -0.42 3.73 -0.48
C ILE A 96 1.10 3.90 -0.51
N SER A 97 1.74 4.00 0.65
CA SER A 97 3.19 4.11 0.78
C SER A 97 3.81 2.73 0.95
N LEU A 98 4.83 2.45 0.12
CA LEU A 98 5.63 1.24 0.18
C LEU A 98 7.05 1.61 0.55
N THR A 99 7.53 1.10 1.67
CA THR A 99 8.90 1.28 2.13
C THR A 99 9.59 -0.07 2.15
N VAL A 100 10.80 -0.16 1.62
CA VAL A 100 11.59 -1.40 1.62
C VAL A 100 12.93 -1.13 2.26
N THR A 101 13.25 -1.93 3.28
CA THR A 101 14.58 -2.04 3.89
C THR A 101 15.19 -3.37 3.45
N ASP A 102 16.32 -3.31 2.76
CA ASP A 102 17.07 -4.46 2.25
C ASP A 102 18.58 -4.27 2.51
N ASP A 103 19.36 -5.32 2.30
CA ASP A 103 20.81 -5.22 2.21
C ASP A 103 21.20 -4.33 1.03
N PRO A 104 21.99 -3.24 1.21
CA PRO A 104 22.42 -2.39 0.12
C PRO A 104 23.11 -3.15 -1.04
N ALA A 105 23.75 -4.29 -0.74
CA ALA A 105 24.39 -5.14 -1.75
C ALA A 105 23.40 -5.79 -2.72
N ASN A 106 22.12 -5.91 -2.35
CA ASN A 106 21.06 -6.41 -3.23
C ASN A 106 20.63 -5.38 -4.28
N GLY A 107 20.85 -4.08 -4.02
CA GLY A 107 20.55 -3.00 -4.97
C GLY A 107 19.07 -2.88 -5.34
N PHE A 108 18.16 -3.37 -4.50
CA PHE A 108 16.72 -3.28 -4.73
C PHE A 108 16.22 -1.85 -4.53
N ASP A 109 15.38 -1.38 -5.45
CA ASP A 109 14.72 -0.07 -5.39
C ASP A 109 13.22 -0.24 -5.64
N VAL A 110 12.42 0.00 -4.58
CA VAL A 110 10.95 -0.14 -4.65
C VAL A 110 10.31 0.88 -5.58
N ALA A 111 10.89 2.09 -5.75
CA ALA A 111 10.37 3.08 -6.69
C ALA A 111 10.58 2.62 -8.13
N LYS A 112 11.76 2.08 -8.45
CA LYS A 112 12.03 1.51 -9.76
C LYS A 112 11.11 0.32 -10.04
N ALA A 113 10.88 -0.55 -9.07
CA ALA A 113 9.95 -1.67 -9.18
C ALA A 113 8.50 -1.20 -9.39
N ALA A 114 8.06 -0.16 -8.65
CA ALA A 114 6.73 0.42 -8.80
C ALA A 114 6.52 1.09 -10.16
N ALA A 115 7.54 1.78 -10.69
CA ALA A 115 7.50 2.35 -12.03
C ALA A 115 7.46 1.27 -13.11
N ALA A 116 8.26 0.20 -12.96
CA ALA A 116 8.23 -0.95 -13.88
C ALA A 116 6.89 -1.72 -13.85
N ALA A 117 6.19 -1.68 -12.72
CA ALA A 117 4.82 -2.18 -12.60
C ALA A 117 3.75 -1.15 -12.99
N GLU A 118 4.14 0.02 -13.52
CA GLU A 118 3.25 1.09 -13.98
C GLU A 118 2.32 1.64 -12.89
N TRP A 119 2.77 1.62 -11.62
CA TRP A 119 2.03 2.20 -10.49
C TRP A 119 2.38 3.67 -10.23
N ILE A 120 3.59 4.08 -10.61
CA ILE A 120 4.10 5.45 -10.47
C ILE A 120 4.87 5.83 -11.74
N GLU A 121 5.04 7.13 -11.95
CA GLU A 121 5.94 7.61 -13.00
C GLU A 121 7.40 7.21 -12.69
N PRO A 122 8.18 6.84 -13.71
CA PRO A 122 9.62 6.63 -13.54
C PRO A 122 10.29 7.86 -12.95
N ARG A 123 11.17 7.63 -11.98
CA ARG A 123 11.98 8.67 -11.35
C ARG A 123 13.40 8.18 -11.15
N ASP A 124 14.33 9.11 -11.12
CA ASP A 124 15.73 8.79 -10.84
C ASP A 124 15.85 8.20 -9.43
N PRO A 125 16.72 7.19 -9.24
CA PRO A 125 17.02 6.67 -7.91
C PRO A 125 17.51 7.80 -7.01
N VAL A 126 17.11 7.75 -5.74
CA VAL A 126 17.67 8.65 -4.73
C VAL A 126 19.10 8.17 -4.44
N PRO A 127 20.14 8.98 -4.72
CA PRO A 127 21.51 8.60 -4.40
C PRO A 127 21.65 8.33 -2.90
N GLU A 128 22.52 7.39 -2.51
CA GLU A 128 22.82 7.08 -1.11
C GLU A 128 21.65 6.48 -0.31
N SER A 129 20.66 5.88 -0.98
CA SER A 129 19.66 5.06 -0.29
C SER A 129 20.34 3.80 0.25
N GLU A 130 20.85 3.84 1.49
CA GLU A 130 21.57 2.75 2.17
C GLU A 130 20.66 1.53 2.45
N GLY A 131 20.15 0.88 1.41
CA GLY A 131 19.22 -0.26 1.51
C GLY A 131 17.78 0.15 1.84
N PHE A 132 17.50 1.44 2.03
CA PHE A 132 16.16 1.95 2.34
C PHE A 132 15.56 2.71 1.15
N THR A 133 14.45 2.22 0.58
CA THR A 133 13.78 2.86 -0.56
C THR A 133 12.29 3.02 -0.33
N VAL A 134 11.67 4.01 -1.00
CA VAL A 134 10.26 4.37 -0.82
C VAL A 134 9.57 4.53 -2.16
N ALA A 135 8.32 4.09 -2.29
CA ALA A 135 7.42 4.38 -3.40
C ALA A 135 6.05 4.81 -2.84
N ASN A 136 5.42 5.81 -3.46
CA ASN A 136 4.09 6.26 -3.06
C ASN A 136 3.17 6.11 -4.26
N VAL A 137 2.18 5.21 -4.16
CA VAL A 137 1.14 5.03 -5.16
C VAL A 137 0.00 6.00 -4.82
N ASP A 138 -0.25 6.96 -5.72
CA ASP A 138 -1.28 7.98 -5.53
C ASP A 138 -2.67 7.38 -5.71
N THR A 139 -3.53 7.44 -4.69
CA THR A 139 -4.91 6.94 -4.75
C THR A 139 -5.95 8.06 -4.79
N VAL A 140 -5.53 9.29 -5.07
CA VAL A 140 -6.43 10.42 -5.32
C VAL A 140 -7.31 10.12 -6.53
N GLU A 141 -8.57 10.54 -6.46
CA GLU A 141 -9.54 10.40 -7.55
C GLU A 141 -8.99 10.95 -8.88
N GLY A 142 -9.03 10.12 -9.92
CA GLY A 142 -8.52 10.46 -11.25
C GLY A 142 -7.02 10.21 -11.46
N SER A 143 -6.26 9.80 -10.45
CA SER A 143 -4.87 9.37 -10.65
C SER A 143 -4.81 8.09 -11.52
N PRO A 144 -3.73 7.85 -12.29
CA PRO A 144 -3.60 6.63 -13.08
C PRO A 144 -3.74 5.34 -12.25
N ALA A 145 -3.13 5.31 -11.07
CA ALA A 145 -3.25 4.17 -10.15
C ALA A 145 -4.68 4.00 -9.63
N ARG A 146 -5.36 5.10 -9.27
CA ARG A 146 -6.76 5.04 -8.81
C ARG A 146 -7.71 4.54 -9.89
N VAL A 147 -7.49 4.89 -11.15
CA VAL A 147 -8.25 4.37 -12.31
C VAL A 147 -8.01 2.87 -12.47
N ARG A 148 -6.75 2.43 -12.37
CA ARG A 148 -6.39 1.01 -12.47
C ARG A 148 -6.97 0.17 -11.34
N LEU A 149 -6.98 0.69 -10.11
CA LEU A 149 -7.48 -0.01 -8.93
C LEU A 149 -9.01 -0.22 -8.94
N GLY A 150 -9.75 0.61 -9.69
CA GLY A 150 -11.19 0.41 -9.86
C GLY A 150 -12.00 0.59 -8.58
N ASP A 151 -13.05 -0.19 -8.39
CA ASP A 151 -13.92 -0.08 -7.22
C ASP A 151 -13.21 -0.49 -5.92
N TRP A 152 -13.66 0.07 -4.80
CA TRP A 152 -13.17 -0.26 -3.47
C TRP A 152 -14.30 -0.88 -2.63
N PRO A 153 -14.03 -1.95 -1.85
CA PRO A 153 -12.75 -2.67 -1.80
C PRO A 153 -12.51 -3.45 -3.09
N GLY A 154 -11.26 -3.48 -3.54
CA GLY A 154 -10.87 -4.26 -4.72
C GLY A 154 -10.92 -5.78 -4.48
N GLU A 155 -10.69 -6.54 -5.55
CA GLU A 155 -10.51 -7.99 -5.45
C GLU A 155 -9.27 -8.34 -4.60
N VAL A 156 -9.32 -9.46 -3.88
CA VAL A 156 -8.20 -9.93 -3.08
C VAL A 156 -7.14 -10.53 -4.01
N PRO A 157 -5.92 -9.97 -4.09
CA PRO A 157 -4.92 -10.49 -5.01
C PRO A 157 -4.39 -11.85 -4.53
N ALA A 158 -4.06 -12.72 -5.48
CA ALA A 158 -3.38 -13.97 -5.18
C ALA A 158 -1.96 -13.68 -4.67
N VAL A 159 -1.52 -14.43 -3.66
CA VAL A 159 -0.13 -14.29 -3.14
C VAL A 159 0.85 -14.73 -4.23
N PRO A 160 1.79 -13.85 -4.63
CA PRO A 160 2.70 -14.17 -5.70
C PRO A 160 3.76 -15.18 -5.23
N THR A 161 4.17 -16.05 -6.14
CA THR A 161 5.23 -17.04 -5.91
C THR A 161 6.53 -16.58 -6.57
N GLY A 162 7.68 -16.87 -5.94
CA GLY A 162 8.98 -16.61 -6.55
C GLY A 162 9.37 -15.13 -6.62
N VAL A 163 8.71 -14.26 -5.85
CA VAL A 163 9.08 -12.83 -5.74
C VAL A 163 10.33 -12.61 -4.90
N THR A 164 10.70 -13.59 -4.08
CA THR A 164 11.93 -13.63 -3.29
C THR A 164 12.70 -14.93 -3.54
N ALA A 165 14.00 -14.88 -3.30
CA ALA A 165 14.88 -16.04 -3.33
C ALA A 165 15.90 -15.97 -2.19
N ALA A 166 16.34 -17.12 -1.70
CA ALA A 166 17.53 -17.21 -0.85
C ALA A 166 18.77 -16.74 -1.66
N ARG A 167 19.70 -16.09 -0.98
CA ARG A 167 20.99 -15.63 -1.51
C ARG A 167 21.99 -16.77 -1.62
#